data_AF-A0A2E8L023-F1
#
_entry.id   AF-A0A2E8L023-F1
#
_cell.length_a   1.000
_cell.length_b   1.000
_cell.length_c   1.000
_cell.angle_alpha   90.00
_cell.angle_beta   90.00
_cell.angle_gamma   90.00
#
_symmetry.space_group_name_H-M   'P 1'
#
loop_
_entity.id
_entity.type
_entity.pdbx_description
1 polymer ?
#
loop_
_entity_poly.entity_id
_entity_poly.type
_entity_poly.pdbx_seq_one_letter_code
_entity_poly.pdbx_strand_id
1 'polypeptide(L)'
;MSQIRLEHGEGATLVWIVYRRGYLNRGNADNKPYLDWIEALAKKRNCELIWIENGEQAIKAINARSPRSIRTFDFFGHSNRHAFLLDYGSDIMAISKAWIHEKDLAKIKRNVFHREARCQSYGCHTGESMSRSWRLQIGNTLIGAIGKTDYSGIGQGIMPTVSGSWIR
;
A
#
# COMPACT_ATOMS: atom_id res chain seq x y z
N MET A 1 -7.82 2.46 10.75
CA MET A 1 -6.62 2.44 11.63
C MET A 1 -6.92 1.95 13.04
N SER A 2 -8.09 2.26 13.64
CA SER A 2 -8.57 1.58 14.86
C SER A 2 -8.63 0.06 14.67
N GLN A 3 -9.08 -0.40 13.50
CA GLN A 3 -9.26 -1.82 13.20
C GLN A 3 -8.00 -2.69 13.36
N ILE A 4 -6.83 -2.26 12.88
CA ILE A 4 -5.60 -3.07 12.98
C ILE A 4 -5.20 -3.29 14.44
N ARG A 5 -5.32 -2.26 15.29
CA ARG A 5 -5.03 -2.38 16.73
C ARG A 5 -6.11 -3.11 17.50
N LEU A 6 -7.36 -3.10 17.03
CA LEU A 6 -8.41 -3.97 17.56
C LEU A 6 -8.10 -5.45 17.27
N GLU A 7 -7.57 -5.76 16.08
CA GLU A 7 -7.29 -7.14 15.64
C GLU A 7 -5.94 -7.68 16.14
N HIS A 8 -4.94 -6.81 16.29
CA HIS A 8 -3.55 -7.20 16.60
C HIS A 8 -3.01 -6.63 17.93
N GLY A 9 -3.87 -5.98 18.72
CA GLY A 9 -3.55 -5.40 20.01
C GLY A 9 -3.14 -3.92 19.94
N GLU A 10 -3.37 -3.21 21.04
CA GLU A 10 -3.11 -1.76 21.13
C GLU A 10 -1.64 -1.38 20.89
N GLY A 11 -0.71 -2.26 21.26
CA GLY A 11 0.72 -2.10 21.04
C GLY A 11 1.20 -2.43 19.62
N ALA A 12 0.31 -2.77 18.68
CA ALA A 12 0.71 -3.11 17.32
C ALA A 12 1.47 -1.95 16.67
N THR A 13 2.69 -2.24 16.20
CA THR A 13 3.53 -1.31 15.46
C THR A 13 2.92 -1.07 14.08
N LEU A 14 2.70 0.19 13.75
CA LEU A 14 2.17 0.61 12.45
C LEU A 14 3.28 1.32 11.69
N VAL A 15 3.40 0.98 10.40
CA VAL A 15 4.37 1.57 9.49
C VAL A 15 3.63 2.06 8.26
N TRP A 16 3.82 3.32 7.92
CA TRP A 16 3.28 3.95 6.72
C TRP A 16 4.41 4.22 5.75
N ILE A 17 4.40 3.54 4.62
CA ILE A 17 5.32 3.79 3.51
C ILE A 17 4.56 4.65 2.50
N VAL A 18 4.93 5.91 2.38
CA VAL A 18 4.13 6.92 1.67
C VAL A 18 4.94 7.56 0.56
N TYR A 19 4.39 7.56 -0.66
CA TYR A 19 4.99 8.26 -1.79
C TYR A 19 4.88 9.79 -1.62
N ARG A 20 6.02 10.44 -1.39
CA ARG A 20 6.06 11.84 -0.96
C ARG A 20 5.66 12.81 -2.07
N ARG A 21 6.14 12.58 -3.28
CA ARG A 21 5.95 13.50 -4.42
C ARG A 21 4.49 13.71 -4.79
N GLY A 22 3.66 12.67 -4.68
CA GLY A 22 2.23 12.77 -4.95
C GLY A 22 1.53 13.77 -4.03
N TYR A 23 1.84 13.73 -2.73
CA TYR A 23 1.28 14.67 -1.77
C TYR A 23 1.88 16.07 -1.87
N LEU A 24 3.17 16.18 -2.20
CA LEU A 24 3.80 17.48 -2.45
C LEU A 24 3.17 18.19 -3.65
N ASN A 25 3.04 17.51 -4.78
CA ASN A 25 2.47 18.09 -5.99
C ASN A 25 1.00 18.50 -5.79
N ARG A 26 0.21 17.61 -5.19
CA ARG A 26 -1.20 17.91 -4.87
C ARG A 26 -1.30 19.06 -3.86
N GLY A 27 -0.39 19.15 -2.90
CA GLY A 27 -0.32 20.23 -1.91
C GLY A 27 -0.02 21.58 -2.54
N ASN A 28 0.93 21.61 -3.47
CA ASN A 28 1.25 22.82 -4.23
C ASN A 28 0.06 23.26 -5.10
N ALA A 29 -0.60 22.33 -5.79
CA ALA A 29 -1.77 22.63 -6.62
C ALA A 29 -2.99 23.13 -5.80
N ASP A 30 -3.20 22.56 -4.62
CA ASP A 30 -4.33 22.92 -3.75
C ASP A 30 -4.02 24.06 -2.77
N ASN A 31 -2.77 24.53 -2.73
CA ASN A 31 -2.23 25.42 -1.70
C ASN A 31 -2.51 24.90 -0.27
N LYS A 32 -2.19 23.63 -0.01
CA LYS A 32 -2.44 22.94 1.26
C LYS A 32 -1.20 22.19 1.78
N PRO A 33 -0.97 22.17 3.11
CA PRO A 33 0.20 21.54 3.71
C PRO A 33 -0.03 20.02 3.95
N TYR A 34 -0.23 19.24 2.88
CA TYR A 34 -0.56 17.82 3.02
C TYR A 34 0.55 17.00 3.70
N LEU A 35 1.83 17.35 3.48
CA LEU A 35 2.93 16.65 4.15
C LEU A 35 2.86 16.83 5.67
N ASP A 36 2.64 18.06 6.14
CA ASP A 36 2.49 18.36 7.57
C ASP A 36 1.26 17.65 8.16
N TRP A 37 0.15 17.60 7.42
CA TRP A 37 -1.04 16.87 7.87
C TRP A 37 -0.78 15.37 8.01
N ILE A 38 -0.03 14.76 7.10
CA ILE A 38 0.31 13.33 7.17
C ILE A 38 1.26 13.07 8.35
N GLU A 39 2.26 13.92 8.57
CA GLU A 39 3.18 13.81 9.69
C GLU A 39 2.46 13.95 11.04
N ALA A 40 1.61 14.98 11.18
CA ALA A 40 0.79 15.18 12.37
C ALA A 40 -0.13 13.97 12.63
N LEU A 41 -0.68 13.39 11.56
CA LEU A 41 -1.57 12.24 11.64
C LEU A 41 -0.83 10.94 12.01
N ALA A 42 0.36 10.73 11.45
CA ALA A 42 1.23 9.61 11.80
C ALA A 42 1.65 9.68 13.28
N LYS A 43 2.06 10.87 13.75
CA LYS A 43 2.39 11.13 15.15
C LYS A 43 1.20 10.88 16.07
N LYS A 44 0.02 11.44 15.75
CA LYS A 44 -1.22 11.22 16.50
C LYS A 44 -1.59 9.74 16.62
N ARG A 45 -1.22 8.93 15.63
CA ARG A 45 -1.50 7.49 15.59
C ARG A 45 -0.37 6.62 16.10
N ASN A 46 0.75 7.20 16.54
CA ASN A 46 1.95 6.46 16.90
C ASN A 46 2.34 5.46 15.79
N CYS A 47 2.51 5.98 14.58
CA CYS A 47 2.90 5.23 13.38
C CYS A 47 4.28 5.69 12.91
N GLU A 48 5.15 4.76 12.55
CA GLU A 48 6.40 5.09 11.85
C GLU A 48 6.05 5.53 10.42
N LEU A 49 6.41 6.74 10.04
CA LEU A 49 6.21 7.27 8.70
C LEU A 49 7.53 7.21 7.92
N ILE A 50 7.50 6.54 6.77
CA ILE A 50 8.61 6.41 5.85
C ILE A 50 8.22 7.06 4.53
N TRP A 51 8.80 8.23 4.25
CA TRP A 51 8.69 8.88 2.96
C TRP A 51 9.54 8.16 1.92
N ILE A 52 8.95 7.90 0.75
CA ILE A 52 9.62 7.28 -0.40
C ILE A 52 9.39 8.09 -1.68
N GLU A 53 10.33 7.94 -2.62
CA GLU A 53 10.34 8.65 -3.91
C GLU A 53 10.26 7.69 -5.11
N ASN A 54 10.34 6.37 -4.89
CA ASN A 54 10.22 5.35 -5.95
C ASN A 54 9.96 3.95 -5.38
N GLY A 55 9.73 2.97 -6.26
CA GLY A 55 9.48 1.58 -5.90
C GLY A 55 10.65 0.87 -5.21
N GLU A 56 11.90 1.22 -5.54
CA GLU A 56 13.06 0.62 -4.89
C GLU A 56 13.16 1.02 -3.41
N GLN A 57 12.86 2.29 -3.10
CA GLN A 57 12.79 2.76 -1.72
C GLN A 57 11.62 2.11 -0.97
N ALA A 58 10.48 1.87 -1.62
CA ALA A 58 9.37 1.12 -1.05
C ALA A 58 9.80 -0.32 -0.68
N ILE A 59 10.44 -1.03 -1.60
CA ILE A 59 10.97 -2.38 -1.38
C ILE A 59 12.03 -2.37 -0.28
N LYS A 60 12.93 -1.38 -0.27
CA LYS A 60 13.95 -1.22 0.78
C LYS A 60 13.31 -1.04 2.16
N ALA A 61 12.25 -0.24 2.26
CA ALA A 61 11.52 -0.01 3.51
C ALA A 61 10.85 -1.31 4.03
N ILE A 62 10.24 -2.09 3.14
CA ILE A 62 9.69 -3.42 3.46
C ILE A 62 10.81 -4.37 3.92
N ASN A 63 11.92 -4.41 3.20
CA ASN A 63 13.06 -5.29 3.46
C ASN A 63 13.86 -4.94 4.73
N ALA A 64 13.66 -3.74 5.27
CA ALA A 64 14.28 -3.29 6.52
C ALA A 64 13.55 -3.82 7.76
N ARG A 65 12.37 -4.44 7.59
CA ARG A 65 11.62 -5.01 8.71
C ARG A 65 12.29 -6.28 9.23
N SER A 66 12.14 -6.53 10.53
CA SER A 66 12.67 -7.74 11.17
C SER A 66 12.03 -9.01 10.59
N PRO A 67 12.74 -10.15 10.57
CA PRO A 67 12.18 -11.40 10.09
C PRO A 67 10.84 -11.74 10.76
N ARG A 68 9.83 -12.12 9.94
CA ARG A 68 8.48 -12.52 10.34
C ARG A 68 7.68 -11.48 11.12
N SER A 69 8.08 -10.20 11.07
CA SER A 69 7.42 -9.12 11.80
C SER A 69 6.19 -8.56 11.08
N ILE A 70 6.14 -8.61 9.75
CA ILE A 70 5.00 -8.12 8.98
C ILE A 70 3.87 -9.15 9.07
N ARG A 71 2.81 -8.83 9.82
CA ARG A 71 1.59 -9.64 9.95
C ARG A 71 0.43 -9.14 9.11
N THR A 72 0.44 -7.86 8.74
CA THR A 72 -0.50 -7.27 7.80
C THR A 72 0.26 -6.44 6.77
N PHE A 73 -0.25 -6.43 5.55
CA PHE A 73 0.22 -5.55 4.49
C PHE A 73 -0.99 -5.06 3.71
N ASP A 74 -1.24 -3.75 3.75
CA ASP A 74 -2.36 -3.14 3.05
C ASP A 74 -1.83 -2.11 2.05
N PHE A 75 -2.07 -2.34 0.76
CA PHE A 75 -1.77 -1.37 -0.29
C PHE A 75 -3.00 -0.53 -0.61
N PHE A 76 -2.86 0.80 -0.50
CA PHE A 76 -3.86 1.78 -0.90
C PHE A 76 -3.32 2.65 -2.02
N GLY A 77 -4.10 2.80 -3.09
CA GLY A 77 -3.70 3.60 -4.24
C GLY A 77 -4.14 2.98 -5.56
N HIS A 78 -3.59 3.51 -6.65
CA HIS A 78 -3.85 3.01 -7.98
C HIS A 78 -3.05 1.74 -8.27
N SER A 79 -3.61 0.89 -9.12
CA SER A 79 -2.92 -0.26 -9.66
C SER A 79 -3.53 -0.67 -11.00
N ASN A 80 -2.78 -1.46 -11.73
CA ASN A 80 -3.31 -2.31 -12.79
C ASN A 80 -3.04 -3.77 -12.41
N ARG A 81 -3.29 -4.71 -13.32
CA ARG A 81 -3.07 -6.13 -13.04
C ARG A 81 -1.61 -6.49 -12.70
N HIS A 82 -0.63 -5.72 -13.17
CA HIS A 82 0.80 -6.02 -13.08
C HIS A 82 1.59 -5.16 -12.08
N ALA A 83 1.04 -4.03 -11.61
CA ALA A 83 1.81 -3.08 -10.81
C ALA A 83 1.00 -2.35 -9.74
N PHE A 84 1.61 -2.16 -8.57
CA PHE A 84 1.23 -1.11 -7.62
C PHE A 84 1.75 0.23 -8.14
N LEU A 85 0.87 1.19 -8.40
CA LEU A 85 1.23 2.49 -8.96
C LEU A 85 1.26 3.51 -7.82
N LEU A 86 2.46 3.99 -7.47
CA LEU A 86 2.69 4.81 -6.29
C LEU A 86 2.32 6.30 -6.50
N ASP A 87 2.23 6.74 -7.76
CA ASP A 87 2.18 8.15 -8.13
C ASP A 87 1.28 8.46 -9.33
N TYR A 88 0.31 7.60 -9.62
CA TYR A 88 -0.51 7.71 -10.82
C TYR A 88 -1.24 9.07 -10.92
N GLY A 89 -0.98 9.81 -12.00
CA GLY A 89 -1.60 11.11 -12.26
C GLY A 89 -1.00 12.28 -11.49
N SER A 90 0.11 12.09 -10.77
CA SER A 90 0.68 13.14 -9.89
C SER A 90 1.56 14.17 -10.61
N ASP A 91 2.46 13.73 -11.48
CA ASP A 91 3.30 14.58 -12.33
C ASP A 91 2.71 14.73 -13.73
N ILE A 92 2.18 13.63 -14.26
CA ILE A 92 1.66 13.52 -15.62
C ILE A 92 0.30 12.84 -15.54
N MET A 93 -0.71 13.46 -16.14
CA MET A 93 -2.07 12.93 -16.16
C MET A 93 -2.09 11.51 -16.72
N ALA A 94 -2.79 10.60 -16.03
CA ALA A 94 -2.98 9.20 -16.40
C ALA A 94 -1.70 8.35 -16.54
N ILE A 95 -0.58 8.77 -15.95
CA ILE A 95 0.69 8.01 -15.95
C ILE A 95 1.22 7.88 -14.52
N SER A 96 1.90 6.76 -14.25
CA SER A 96 2.71 6.55 -13.05
C SER A 96 4.18 6.52 -13.42
N LYS A 97 5.03 7.25 -12.70
CA LYS A 97 6.50 7.28 -12.83
C LYS A 97 7.19 6.51 -11.70
N ALA A 98 6.43 6.02 -10.73
CA ALA A 98 6.91 5.19 -9.62
C ALA A 98 5.95 4.03 -9.38
N TRP A 99 6.45 2.80 -9.51
CA TRP A 99 5.65 1.59 -9.31
C TRP A 99 6.46 0.46 -8.67
N ILE A 100 5.76 -0.57 -8.20
CA ILE A 100 6.33 -1.89 -7.91
C ILE A 100 5.66 -2.86 -8.88
N HIS A 101 6.42 -3.38 -9.84
CA HIS A 101 5.90 -4.36 -10.81
C HIS A 101 5.88 -5.74 -10.16
N GLU A 102 5.02 -6.65 -10.64
CA GLU A 102 4.97 -8.03 -10.14
C GLU A 102 6.29 -8.79 -10.29
N LYS A 103 7.17 -8.33 -11.18
CA LYS A 103 8.54 -8.84 -11.39
C LYS A 103 9.50 -8.35 -10.30
N ASP A 104 9.24 -7.17 -9.73
CA ASP A 104 10.03 -6.61 -8.64
C ASP A 104 9.74 -7.32 -7.30
N LEU A 105 8.67 -8.11 -7.20
CA LEU A 105 8.35 -8.86 -5.98
C LEU A 105 9.47 -9.84 -5.59
N ALA A 106 10.24 -10.34 -6.54
CA ALA A 106 11.42 -11.17 -6.27
C ALA A 106 12.52 -10.42 -5.48
N LYS A 107 12.50 -9.08 -5.49
CA LYS A 107 13.41 -8.22 -4.72
C LYS A 107 12.96 -8.05 -3.27
N ILE A 108 11.72 -8.43 -2.93
CA ILE A 108 11.21 -8.38 -1.56
C ILE A 108 11.70 -9.62 -0.80
N LYS A 109 12.30 -9.40 0.36
CA LYS A 109 12.77 -10.44 1.26
C LYS A 109 11.57 -11.15 1.87
N ARG A 110 11.16 -12.29 1.31
CA ARG A 110 10.01 -13.07 1.82
C ARG A 110 10.02 -13.33 3.33
N ASN A 111 11.19 -13.41 3.94
CA ASN A 111 11.33 -13.74 5.37
C ASN A 111 10.91 -12.60 6.31
N VAL A 112 10.69 -11.38 5.83
CA VAL A 112 10.16 -10.27 6.64
C VAL A 112 8.66 -10.44 6.92
N PHE A 113 7.96 -11.20 6.07
CA PHE A 113 6.56 -11.55 6.26
C PHE A 113 6.41 -12.75 7.18
N HIS A 114 5.43 -12.67 8.08
CA HIS A 114 4.92 -13.83 8.77
C HIS A 114 4.26 -14.79 7.76
N ARG A 115 4.33 -16.10 8.00
CA ARG A 115 3.78 -17.12 7.09
C ARG A 115 2.28 -16.94 6.86
N GLU A 116 1.59 -16.51 7.91
CA GLU A 116 0.13 -16.26 7.92
C GLU A 116 -0.21 -14.78 7.79
N ALA A 117 0.73 -13.95 7.31
CA ALA A 117 0.45 -12.54 7.17
C ALA A 117 -0.74 -12.32 6.22
N ARG A 118 -1.67 -11.46 6.63
CA ARG A 118 -2.78 -11.03 5.79
C ARG A 118 -2.29 -9.89 4.90
N CYS A 119 -2.15 -10.15 3.61
CA CYS A 119 -1.78 -9.13 2.64
C CYS A 119 -3.02 -8.80 1.79
N GLN A 120 -3.33 -7.51 1.62
CA GLN A 120 -4.45 -7.04 0.82
C GLN A 120 -4.04 -5.82 0.00
N SER A 121 -4.47 -5.79 -1.26
CA SER A 121 -4.38 -4.64 -2.13
C SER A 121 -5.78 -4.11 -2.36
N TYR A 122 -5.99 -2.82 -2.12
CA TYR A 122 -7.21 -2.10 -2.43
C TYR A 122 -7.13 -1.35 -3.77
N GLY A 123 -6.14 -1.68 -4.60
CA GLY A 123 -6.05 -1.14 -5.96
C GLY A 123 -6.77 -2.02 -6.99
N CYS A 124 -7.28 -1.39 -8.05
CA CYS A 124 -7.94 -2.04 -9.18
C CYS A 124 -7.11 -3.19 -9.79
N HIS A 125 -7.79 -4.24 -10.24
CA HIS A 125 -7.26 -5.32 -11.09
C HIS A 125 -6.09 -6.15 -10.54
N THR A 126 -5.62 -5.93 -9.31
CA THR A 126 -4.47 -6.65 -8.74
C THR A 126 -4.69 -8.16 -8.61
N GLY A 127 -5.94 -8.61 -8.48
CA GLY A 127 -6.29 -10.04 -8.51
C GLY A 127 -6.01 -10.71 -9.85
N GLU A 128 -5.97 -9.96 -10.96
CA GLU A 128 -5.90 -10.50 -12.32
C GLU A 128 -4.48 -10.94 -12.75
N SER A 129 -3.43 -10.58 -11.99
CA SER A 129 -2.06 -11.12 -12.16
C SER A 129 -1.22 -11.02 -10.88
N MET A 130 -1.16 -9.83 -10.27
CA MET A 130 -0.31 -9.53 -9.11
C MET A 130 -0.47 -10.54 -7.96
N SER A 131 -1.70 -10.94 -7.61
CA SER A 131 -1.94 -11.92 -6.52
C SER A 131 -1.23 -13.26 -6.75
N ARG A 132 -1.24 -13.77 -7.99
CA ARG A 132 -0.54 -15.01 -8.35
C ARG A 132 0.98 -14.83 -8.24
N SER A 133 1.51 -13.75 -8.80
CA SER A 133 2.93 -13.43 -8.74
C SER A 133 3.42 -13.24 -7.30
N TRP A 134 2.61 -12.58 -6.46
CA TRP A 134 2.86 -12.45 -5.02
C TRP A 134 2.96 -13.79 -4.33
N ARG A 135 2.02 -14.71 -4.57
CA ARG A 135 2.04 -16.03 -3.96
C ARG A 135 3.29 -16.84 -4.34
N LEU A 136 3.79 -16.67 -5.56
CA LEU A 136 5.01 -17.33 -6.03
C LEU A 136 6.28 -16.75 -5.40
N GLN A 137 6.38 -15.42 -5.29
CA GLN A 137 7.61 -14.75 -4.84
C GLN A 137 7.67 -14.59 -3.30
N ILE A 138 6.56 -14.20 -2.68
CA ILE A 138 6.49 -13.89 -1.24
C ILE A 138 6.08 -15.13 -0.43
N GLY A 139 5.26 -16.01 -1.02
CA GLY A 139 4.87 -17.30 -0.41
C GLY A 139 3.59 -17.27 0.44
N ASN A 140 3.07 -16.10 0.79
CA ASN A 140 1.73 -15.93 1.36
C ASN A 140 0.75 -15.38 0.31
N THR A 141 -0.50 -15.16 0.69
CA THR A 141 -1.57 -14.72 -0.20
C THR A 141 -1.74 -13.21 -0.19
N LEU A 142 -1.90 -12.61 -1.37
CA LEU A 142 -2.35 -11.23 -1.54
C LEU A 142 -3.81 -11.21 -1.99
N ILE A 143 -4.69 -10.68 -1.14
CA ILE A 143 -6.07 -10.41 -1.49
C ILE A 143 -6.08 -9.25 -2.50
N GLY A 144 -6.54 -9.50 -3.72
CA GLY A 144 -6.55 -8.51 -4.81
C GLY A 144 -7.92 -8.38 -5.48
N ALA A 145 -8.17 -7.23 -6.11
CA ALA A 145 -9.42 -6.95 -6.83
C ALA A 145 -9.39 -7.56 -8.24
N ILE A 146 -10.48 -8.23 -8.64
CA ILE A 146 -10.87 -8.38 -10.05
C ILE A 146 -11.86 -7.25 -10.36
N GLY A 147 -11.49 -6.37 -11.29
CA GLY A 147 -12.26 -5.15 -11.59
C GLY A 147 -11.81 -3.89 -10.84
N LYS A 148 -12.67 -2.86 -10.87
CA LYS A 148 -12.38 -1.53 -10.33
C LYS A 148 -12.73 -1.46 -8.85
N THR A 149 -11.89 -0.77 -8.09
CA THR A 149 -12.14 -0.46 -6.68
C THR A 149 -12.75 0.93 -6.53
N ASP A 150 -13.72 1.08 -5.63
CA ASP A 150 -14.34 2.36 -5.30
C ASP A 150 -13.95 2.84 -3.90
N TYR A 151 -13.54 4.10 -3.82
CA TYR A 151 -13.07 4.77 -2.60
C TYR A 151 -14.08 5.80 -2.07
N SER A 152 -15.25 5.96 -2.72
CA SER A 152 -16.28 6.95 -2.38
C SER A 152 -16.71 6.90 -0.90
N GLY A 153 -16.76 5.70 -0.31
CA GLY A 153 -17.16 5.47 1.09
C GLY A 153 -16.09 5.74 2.16
N ILE A 154 -14.82 5.99 1.78
CA ILE A 154 -13.72 6.09 2.75
C ILE A 154 -13.91 7.23 3.75
N GLY A 155 -14.44 8.37 3.29
CA GLY A 155 -14.75 9.50 4.15
C GLY A 155 -15.81 9.21 5.22
N GLN A 156 -16.58 8.13 5.05
CA GLN A 156 -17.62 7.65 5.95
C GLN A 156 -17.16 6.44 6.78
N GLY A 157 -15.87 6.08 6.72
CA GLY A 157 -15.31 4.93 7.43
C GLY A 157 -15.55 3.58 6.74
N ILE A 158 -16.04 3.57 5.50
CA ILE A 158 -16.27 2.35 4.72
C ILE A 158 -14.99 2.03 3.93
N MET A 159 -14.48 0.80 4.07
CA MET A 159 -13.32 0.34 3.30
C MET A 159 -13.61 0.27 1.80
N PRO A 160 -12.60 0.34 0.92
CA PRO A 160 -12.84 0.36 -0.52
C PRO A 160 -13.62 -0.88 -0.97
N THR A 161 -14.60 -0.69 -1.84
CA THR A 161 -15.40 -1.77 -2.43
C THR A 161 -14.86 -2.15 -3.81
N VAL A 162 -15.34 -3.24 -4.40
CA VAL A 162 -14.91 -3.71 -5.71
C VAL A 162 -16.13 -3.99 -6.58
N SER A 163 -16.09 -3.58 -7.86
CA SER A 163 -17.19 -3.81 -8.80
C SER A 163 -17.34 -5.29 -9.19
N GLY A 164 -16.26 -6.04 -9.09
CA GLY A 164 -16.21 -7.50 -9.27
C GLY A 164 -16.08 -8.21 -7.93
N SER A 165 -14.93 -8.83 -7.69
CA SER A 165 -14.69 -9.63 -6.47
C SER A 165 -13.28 -9.47 -5.93
N TRP A 166 -13.13 -9.81 -4.65
CA TRP A 166 -11.83 -9.98 -4.00
C TRP A 166 -11.39 -11.44 -4.13
N ILE A 167 -10.19 -11.68 -4.64
CA ILE A 167 -9.61 -13.03 -4.76
C ILE A 167 -8.33 -13.17 -3.96
N ARG A 168 -7.91 -14.41 -3.73
CA ARG A 168 -6.72 -14.81 -2.97
C ARG A 168 -5.74 -15.58 -3.85
#